data_AF-A0A812IGT4-F1
#
_entry.id   AF-A0A812IGT4-F1
#
_cell.length_a   1.000
_cell.length_b   1.000
_cell.length_c   1.000
_cell.angle_alpha   90.00
_cell.angle_beta   90.00
_cell.angle_gamma   90.00
#
_symmetry.space_group_name_H-M   'P 1'
#
loop_
_entity.id
_entity.type
_entity.pdbx_description
1 polymer ?
#
loop_
_entity_poly.entity_id
_entity_poly.type
_entity_poly.pdbx_seq_one_letter_code
_entity_poly.pdbx_strand_id
1 'polypeptide(L)'
;MVPVKNFLEPGSMVALWNIHHQRFLKMDIHSMQPSPKHSQDMPNSWGAERFRVVDAGNGMVALHSRHRNRFVKLYWDGHHNQHMMGISDESPDTSVELPDGWEFDHAFVPVPIRMHLGHTDIALWNPWHHRFLPEFP
;
A
#
# COMPACT_ATOMS: atom_id res chain seq x y z
N MET A 1 11.20 15.47 22.08
CA MET A 1 10.11 15.11 21.16
C MET A 1 10.74 14.30 20.05
N VAL A 2 10.61 12.98 20.08
CA VAL A 2 11.04 12.15 18.94
C VAL A 2 10.01 12.44 17.85
N PRO A 3 10.39 12.89 16.65
CA PRO A 3 9.43 13.00 15.57
C PRO A 3 8.75 11.62 15.43
N VAL A 4 7.42 11.60 15.34
CA VAL A 4 6.72 10.37 14.95
C VAL A 4 7.33 9.98 13.62
N LYS A 5 8.14 8.92 13.59
CA LYS A 5 8.75 8.42 12.36
C LYS A 5 7.59 8.20 11.39
N ASN A 6 7.59 8.87 10.25
CA ASN A 6 6.53 8.69 9.27
C ASN A 6 6.55 7.21 8.87
N PHE A 7 5.46 6.48 9.10
CA PHE A 7 5.50 5.02 8.93
C PHE A 7 5.68 4.60 7.46
N LEU A 8 5.33 5.49 6.55
CA LEU A 8 5.51 5.38 5.11
C LEU A 8 6.38 6.54 4.64
N GLU A 9 7.69 6.46 4.85
CA GLU A 9 8.65 7.46 4.38
C GLU A 9 8.92 7.25 2.88
N PRO A 10 8.75 8.25 2.00
CA PRO A 10 9.14 8.13 0.60
C PRO A 10 10.58 7.62 0.44
N GLY A 11 10.77 6.68 -0.50
CA GLY A 11 12.04 5.99 -0.73
C GLY A 11 12.27 4.75 0.13
N SER A 12 11.52 4.57 1.22
CA SER A 12 11.61 3.36 2.05
C SER A 12 10.96 2.15 1.36
N MET A 13 11.37 0.95 1.79
CA MET A 13 10.74 -0.32 1.42
C MET A 13 9.97 -0.85 2.61
N VAL A 14 8.68 -1.11 2.44
CA VAL A 14 7.77 -1.54 3.51
C VAL A 14 7.02 -2.81 3.11
N ALA A 15 6.42 -3.46 4.09
CA ALA A 15 5.36 -4.44 3.89
C ALA A 15 4.24 -4.11 4.87
N LEU A 16 2.99 -4.36 4.46
CA LEU A 16 1.81 -4.11 5.28
C LEU A 16 1.35 -5.43 5.87
N TRP A 17 1.36 -5.54 7.21
CA TRP A 17 0.96 -6.75 7.93
C TRP A 17 -0.37 -6.52 8.64
N ASN A 18 -1.33 -7.43 8.43
CA ASN A 18 -2.58 -7.41 9.15
C ASN A 18 -2.47 -8.31 10.39
N ILE A 19 -2.62 -7.71 11.58
CA ILE A 19 -2.51 -8.40 12.88
C ILE A 19 -3.62 -9.42 13.13
N HIS A 20 -4.85 -9.15 12.65
CA HIS A 20 -6.00 -10.04 12.83
C HIS A 20 -5.88 -11.28 11.96
N HIS A 21 -5.31 -11.11 10.77
CA HIS A 21 -5.20 -12.16 9.78
C HIS A 21 -3.84 -12.89 9.79
N GLN A 22 -2.83 -12.25 10.38
CA GLN A 22 -1.43 -12.70 10.41
C GLN A 22 -0.88 -12.90 9.01
N ARG A 23 -1.15 -11.95 8.11
CA ARG A 23 -0.76 -12.02 6.70
C ARG A 23 -0.25 -10.66 6.24
N PHE A 24 0.64 -10.69 5.25
CA PHE A 24 1.08 -9.50 4.55
C PHE A 24 0.21 -9.25 3.33
N LEU A 25 0.05 -7.98 2.98
CA LEU A 25 -0.45 -7.60 1.67
C LEU A 25 0.56 -8.04 0.60
N LYS A 26 0.09 -8.69 -0.45
CA LYS A 26 0.89 -9.25 -1.55
C LYS A 26 0.37 -8.78 -2.89
N MET A 27 1.28 -8.40 -3.79
CA MET A 27 0.95 -8.10 -5.18
C MET A 27 1.33 -9.27 -6.10
N ASP A 28 0.32 -9.92 -6.66
CA ASP A 28 0.52 -10.90 -7.72
C ASP A 28 0.37 -10.26 -9.12
N ILE A 29 0.54 -11.05 -10.18
CA ILE A 29 0.46 -10.59 -11.57
C ILE A 29 -0.94 -10.09 -11.96
N HIS A 30 -1.99 -10.54 -11.26
CA HIS A 30 -3.37 -10.21 -11.59
C HIS A 30 -4.10 -9.38 -10.54
N SER A 31 -3.65 -9.38 -9.28
CA SER A 31 -4.41 -8.77 -8.19
C SER A 31 -3.59 -8.56 -6.92
N MET A 32 -4.18 -7.81 -5.99
CA MET A 32 -3.75 -7.75 -4.60
C MET A 32 -4.35 -8.94 -3.85
N GLN A 33 -3.51 -9.66 -3.11
CA GLN A 33 -3.85 -10.89 -2.40
C GLN A 33 -3.23 -10.88 -1.01
N PRO A 34 -3.69 -11.72 -0.09
CA PRO A 34 -2.99 -11.92 1.17
C PRO A 34 -1.87 -12.96 1.02
N SER A 35 -0.77 -12.79 1.74
CA SER A 35 0.30 -13.80 1.85
C SER A 35 -0.21 -15.06 2.58
N PRO A 36 0.52 -16.18 2.59
CA PRO A 36 0.33 -17.22 3.61
C PRO A 36 0.41 -16.64 5.03
N LYS A 37 -0.25 -17.29 5.99
CA LYS A 37 -0.17 -16.86 7.40
C LYS A 37 1.28 -16.89 7.88
N HIS A 38 1.73 -15.82 8.53
CA HIS A 38 3.07 -15.66 9.04
C HIS A 38 3.12 -14.63 10.17
N SER A 39 4.11 -14.73 11.06
CA SER A 39 4.43 -13.64 11.99
C SER A 39 4.82 -12.37 11.22
N GLN A 40 4.86 -11.24 11.93
CA GLN A 40 5.31 -9.96 11.39
C GLN A 40 6.77 -9.96 10.89
N ASP A 41 7.53 -11.02 11.16
CA ASP A 41 8.92 -11.18 10.70
C ASP A 41 8.92 -11.66 9.24
N MET A 42 8.90 -10.70 8.30
CA MET A 42 8.80 -11.01 6.88
C MET A 42 10.04 -11.76 6.36
N PRO A 43 9.87 -12.90 5.67
CA PRO A 43 10.99 -13.59 5.02
C PRO A 43 11.70 -12.73 3.96
N ASN A 44 13.02 -12.87 3.85
CA ASN A 44 13.80 -12.12 2.85
C ASN A 44 13.46 -12.52 1.40
N SER A 45 13.01 -13.75 1.18
CA SER A 45 12.61 -14.26 -0.14
C SER A 45 11.24 -13.75 -0.61
N TRP A 46 10.46 -13.10 0.26
CA TRP A 46 9.13 -12.59 -0.05
C TRP A 46 9.25 -11.21 -0.67
N GLY A 47 9.28 -11.17 -2.01
CA GLY A 47 9.42 -9.94 -2.79
C GLY A 47 8.10 -9.33 -3.25
N ALA A 48 7.04 -10.13 -3.35
CA ALA A 48 5.73 -9.69 -3.83
C ALA A 48 4.96 -8.88 -2.78
N GLU A 49 5.37 -8.98 -1.52
CA GLU A 49 4.81 -8.34 -0.33
C GLU A 49 5.50 -7.00 -0.01
N ARG A 50 6.53 -6.65 -0.78
CA ARG A 50 7.38 -5.48 -0.56
C ARG A 50 6.99 -4.35 -1.49
N PHE A 51 6.73 -3.19 -0.90
CA PHE A 51 6.33 -1.98 -1.59
C PHE A 51 7.32 -0.87 -1.30
N ARG A 52 7.81 -0.23 -2.36
CA ARG A 52 8.48 1.05 -2.23
C ARG A 52 7.43 2.11 -1.96
N VAL A 53 7.65 2.92 -0.95
CA VAL A 53 6.87 4.13 -0.71
C VAL A 53 7.35 5.20 -1.68
N VAL A 54 6.43 5.75 -2.46
CA VAL A 54 6.67 6.80 -3.45
C VAL A 54 5.97 8.07 -2.97
N ASP A 55 6.65 9.22 -3.08
CA ASP A 55 6.01 10.51 -2.82
C ASP A 55 4.97 10.79 -3.91
N ALA A 56 3.72 10.99 -3.51
CA ALA A 56 2.63 11.30 -4.44
C ALA A 56 2.22 12.78 -4.35
N GLY A 57 3.04 13.62 -3.72
CA GLY A 57 2.78 15.04 -3.50
C GLY A 57 1.76 15.30 -2.40
N ASN A 58 1.72 16.55 -1.92
CA ASN A 58 0.76 17.04 -0.92
C ASN A 58 0.64 16.17 0.36
N GLY A 59 1.75 15.53 0.78
CA GLY A 59 1.78 14.66 1.95
C GLY A 59 1.14 13.28 1.74
N MET A 60 0.82 12.91 0.51
CA MET A 60 0.33 11.58 0.13
C MET A 60 1.47 10.68 -0.31
N VAL A 61 1.20 9.38 -0.28
CA VAL A 61 2.13 8.35 -0.73
C VAL A 61 1.45 7.39 -1.70
N ALA A 62 2.24 6.81 -2.58
CA ALA A 62 1.86 5.65 -3.38
C ALA A 62 2.71 4.44 -3.00
N LEU A 63 2.20 3.24 -3.26
CA LEU A 63 2.87 1.98 -2.93
C LEU A 63 3.22 1.23 -4.22
N HIS A 64 4.50 1.21 -4.59
CA HIS A 64 4.99 0.55 -5.80
C HIS A 64 5.58 -0.83 -5.51
N SER A 65 5.15 -1.86 -6.21
CA SER A 65 5.82 -3.16 -6.22
C SER A 65 6.92 -3.17 -7.27
N ARG A 66 8.18 -3.18 -6.83
CA ARG A 66 9.33 -3.41 -7.75
C ARG A 66 9.29 -4.78 -8.42
N HIS A 67 8.63 -5.75 -7.78
CA HIS A 67 8.51 -7.11 -8.33
C HIS A 67 7.57 -7.16 -9.55
N ARG A 68 6.54 -6.31 -9.57
CA ARG A 68 5.54 -6.28 -10.65
C ARG A 68 5.60 -5.02 -11.52
N ASN A 69 6.42 -4.04 -11.16
CA ASN A 69 6.45 -2.69 -11.73
C ASN A 69 5.06 -2.03 -11.78
N ARG A 70 4.31 -2.14 -10.69
CA ARG A 70 2.90 -1.69 -10.58
C ARG A 70 2.65 -1.08 -9.21
N PHE A 71 1.63 -0.23 -9.12
CA PHE A 71 1.18 0.40 -7.91
C PHE A 71 -0.07 -0.27 -7.33
N VAL A 72 -0.22 -0.18 -6.01
CA VAL A 72 -1.49 -0.43 -5.33
C VAL A 72 -2.48 0.67 -5.75
N LYS A 73 -3.72 0.28 -6.06
CA LYS A 73 -4.80 1.23 -6.36
C LYS A 73 -6.07 0.92 -5.59
N LEU A 74 -6.86 1.94 -5.35
CA LEU A 74 -8.26 1.83 -4.99
C LEU A 74 -9.09 2.14 -6.23
N TYR A 75 -10.06 1.29 -6.57
CA TYR A 75 -10.89 1.50 -7.74
C TYR A 75 -12.33 1.08 -7.46
N TRP A 76 -13.27 1.62 -8.24
CA TRP A 76 -14.65 1.17 -8.24
C TRP A 76 -14.80 -0.06 -9.14
N ASP A 77 -15.20 -1.19 -8.55
CA ASP A 77 -15.57 -2.38 -9.30
C ASP A 77 -17.07 -2.38 -9.57
N GLY A 78 -17.44 -2.05 -10.81
CA GLY A 78 -18.83 -2.05 -11.26
C GLY A 78 -19.49 -3.44 -11.28
N HIS A 79 -18.70 -4.52 -11.36
CA HIS A 79 -19.24 -5.87 -11.34
C HIS A 79 -19.73 -6.26 -9.94
N HIS A 80 -18.97 -5.88 -8.91
CA HIS A 80 -19.30 -6.16 -7.51
C HIS A 80 -19.99 -4.97 -6.80
N ASN A 81 -20.21 -3.86 -7.51
CA ASN A 81 -20.83 -2.63 -7.00
C ASN A 81 -20.16 -2.14 -5.69
N GLN A 82 -18.84 -2.18 -5.64
CA GLN A 82 -18.06 -1.80 -4.46
C GLN A 82 -16.67 -1.28 -4.81
N HIS A 83 -16.04 -0.56 -3.88
CA HIS A 83 -14.63 -0.17 -4.02
C HIS A 83 -13.73 -1.35 -3.64
N MET A 84 -12.73 -1.62 -4.47
CA MET A 84 -11.79 -2.73 -4.28
C MET A 84 -10.35 -2.24 -4.34
N MET A 85 -9.48 -2.96 -3.64
CA MET A 85 -8.04 -2.82 -3.80
C MET A 85 -7.59 -3.60 -5.04
N GLY A 86 -6.72 -3.02 -5.85
CA GLY A 86 -6.21 -3.63 -7.06
C GLY A 86 -4.78 -3.26 -7.41
N ILE A 87 -4.37 -3.70 -8.60
CA ILE A 87 -3.09 -3.37 -9.20
C ILE A 87 -3.29 -2.37 -10.34
N SER A 88 -2.35 -1.46 -10.52
CA SER A 88 -2.30 -0.56 -11.66
C SER A 88 -1.86 -1.26 -12.94
N ASP A 89 -1.91 -0.52 -14.06
CA ASP A 89 -1.11 -0.84 -15.23
C ASP A 89 0.39 -0.74 -14.90
N GLU A 90 1.25 -1.21 -15.81
CA GLU A 90 2.69 -1.11 -15.59
C GLU A 90 3.12 0.35 -15.56
N SER A 91 3.96 0.71 -14.58
CA SER A 91 4.47 2.07 -14.50
C SER A 91 5.46 2.32 -15.64
N PRO A 92 5.35 3.46 -16.36
CA PRO A 92 6.35 3.83 -17.37
C PRO A 92 7.71 4.14 -16.73
N ASP A 93 7.73 4.57 -15.46
CA ASP A 93 8.92 4.82 -14.67
C ASP A 93 9.11 3.74 -13.58
N THR A 94 10.35 3.40 -13.27
CA THR A 94 10.68 2.20 -12.48
C THR A 94 10.58 2.40 -10.97
N SER A 95 9.64 3.21 -10.44
CA SER A 95 9.33 3.45 -9.00
C SER A 95 9.83 4.74 -8.34
N VAL A 96 10.29 5.75 -9.08
CA VAL A 96 10.83 6.96 -8.42
C VAL A 96 9.74 7.99 -8.17
N GLU A 97 8.76 8.09 -9.06
CA GLU A 97 7.66 9.04 -8.98
C GLU A 97 6.34 8.32 -9.30
N LEU A 98 5.23 8.93 -8.92
CA LEU A 98 3.91 8.48 -9.37
C LEU A 98 3.66 9.13 -10.74
N PRO A 99 3.24 8.38 -11.78
CA PRO A 99 2.94 8.99 -13.07
C PRO A 99 1.87 10.07 -12.99
N ASP A 100 2.04 11.15 -13.74
CA ASP A 100 1.07 12.25 -13.82
C ASP A 100 -0.34 11.72 -14.13
N GLY A 101 -1.33 12.16 -13.34
CA GLY A 101 -2.73 11.79 -13.52
C GLY A 101 -3.14 10.48 -12.84
N TRP A 102 -2.21 9.75 -12.19
CA TRP A 102 -2.52 8.52 -11.46
C TRP A 102 -2.94 8.76 -10.01
N GLU A 103 -2.85 10.00 -9.52
CA GLU A 103 -3.08 10.36 -8.12
C GLU A 103 -4.47 9.93 -7.65
N PHE A 104 -5.49 10.03 -8.52
CA PHE A 104 -6.88 9.70 -8.23
C PHE A 104 -7.05 8.32 -7.57
N ASP A 105 -6.41 7.28 -8.11
CA ASP A 105 -6.62 5.90 -7.66
C ASP A 105 -5.45 5.38 -6.79
N HIS A 106 -4.26 5.98 -6.92
CA HIS A 106 -3.01 5.39 -6.42
C HIS A 106 -2.36 6.18 -5.27
N ALA A 107 -2.81 7.41 -5.00
CA ALA A 107 -2.27 8.24 -3.92
C ALA A 107 -3.12 8.14 -2.66
N PHE A 108 -2.46 7.93 -1.53
CA PHE A 108 -3.10 7.70 -0.24
C PHE A 108 -2.51 8.61 0.84
N VAL A 109 -3.37 9.09 1.73
CA VAL A 109 -2.97 9.69 3.00
C VAL A 109 -2.82 8.57 4.03
N PRO A 110 -1.62 8.35 4.60
CA PRO A 110 -1.45 7.45 5.73
C PRO A 110 -2.10 8.04 6.98
N VAL A 111 -3.10 7.35 7.51
CA VAL A 111 -3.82 7.75 8.71
C VAL A 111 -3.42 6.83 9.87
N PRO A 112 -2.70 7.32 10.89
CA PRO A 112 -2.39 6.52 12.07
C PRO A 112 -3.68 6.25 12.85
N ILE A 113 -3.98 4.97 13.09
CA ILE A 113 -5.14 4.51 13.85
C ILE A 113 -4.75 4.35 15.32
N ARG A 114 -3.62 3.67 15.58
CA ARG A 114 -3.16 3.36 16.93
C ARG A 114 -1.65 3.21 16.99
N MET A 115 -1.04 3.87 17.96
CA MET A 115 0.40 3.78 18.22
C MET A 115 0.68 2.75 19.31
N HIS A 116 1.65 1.88 19.06
CA HIS A 116 2.12 0.86 19.98
C HIS A 116 3.62 0.99 20.21
N LEU A 117 4.14 0.32 21.23
CA LEU A 117 5.58 0.20 21.39
C LEU A 117 6.15 -0.71 20.28
N GLY A 118 6.75 -0.09 19.26
CA GLY A 118 7.46 -0.80 18.18
C GLY A 118 6.70 -0.94 16.85
N HIS A 119 5.40 -0.61 16.78
CA HIS A 119 4.65 -0.56 15.53
C HIS A 119 3.50 0.45 15.59
N THR A 120 2.86 0.71 14.45
CA THR A 120 1.67 1.56 14.37
C THR A 120 0.69 0.98 13.37
N ASP A 121 -0.56 0.92 13.79
CA ASP A 121 -1.67 0.54 12.94
C ASP A 121 -2.03 1.74 12.07
N ILE A 122 -2.09 1.54 10.76
CA ILE A 122 -2.39 2.59 9.80
C ILE A 122 -3.59 2.19 8.94
N ALA A 123 -4.38 3.18 8.54
CA ALA A 123 -5.30 3.09 7.41
C ALA A 123 -4.74 3.93 6.26
N LEU A 124 -5.08 3.57 5.03
CA LEU A 124 -4.69 4.32 3.84
C LEU A 124 -5.94 4.95 3.25
N TRP A 125 -6.07 6.27 3.39
CA TRP A 125 -7.22 7.04 2.89
C TRP A 125 -6.94 7.54 1.48
N ASN A 126 -7.84 7.28 0.54
CA ASN A 126 -7.80 7.92 -0.76
C ASN A 126 -8.79 9.12 -0.76
N PRO A 127 -8.30 10.37 -0.91
CA PRO A 127 -9.15 11.55 -0.83
C PRO A 127 -10.02 11.78 -2.06
N TRP A 128 -9.77 11.13 -3.21
CA TRP A 128 -10.62 11.27 -4.40
C TRP A 128 -11.81 10.31 -4.36
N HIS A 129 -11.59 9.09 -3.87
CA HIS A 129 -12.67 8.12 -3.66
C HIS A 129 -13.50 8.39 -2.40
N HIS A 130 -13.00 9.25 -1.50
CA HIS A 130 -13.52 9.40 -0.15
C HIS A 130 -13.67 8.03 0.57
N ARG A 131 -12.64 7.18 0.45
CA ARG A 131 -12.64 5.83 1.01
C ARG A 131 -11.27 5.43 1.50
N PHE A 132 -11.23 4.57 2.50
CA PHE A 132 -10.02 3.85 2.88
C PHE A 132 -9.80 2.67 1.93
N LEU A 133 -8.55 2.28 1.71
CA LEU A 133 -8.24 0.96 1.16
C LEU A 133 -8.93 -0.11 2.01
N PRO A 134 -9.67 -1.05 1.40
CA PRO A 134 -10.29 -2.14 2.12
C PRO A 134 -9.27 -2.96 2.93
N GLU A 135 -9.71 -3.46 4.07
CA GLU A 135 -8.92 -4.42 4.84
C GLU A 135 -8.64 -5.67 4.00
N PHE A 136 -7.38 -6.11 4.00
CA PHE A 136 -6.97 -7.35 3.35
C PHE A 136 -6.97 -8.52 4.37
N PRO A 137 -7.45 -9.71 3.98
CA PRO A 137 -7.64 -10.86 4.87
C PRO A 137 -6.38 -11.70 5.13
#